data_AF-A0A550GJL9-F1
#
_entry.id   AF-A0A550GJL9-F1
#
_cell.length_a   1.000
_cell.length_b   1.000
_cell.length_c   1.000
_cell.angle_alpha   90.00
_cell.angle_beta   90.00
_cell.angle_gamma   90.00
#
_symmetry.space_group_name_H-M   'P 1'
#
loop_
_entity.id
_entity.type
_entity.pdbx_description
1 polymer ?
#
loop_
_entity_poly.entity_id
_entity_poly.type
_entity_poly.pdbx_seq_one_letter_code
_entity_poly.pdbx_strand_id
1 'polypeptide(L)' 'NEMEPDRPEDLENLLRKAINLSSHLMRNPKDLHNKRALQLIEAKIRRLVRYYKANGRLPEDFKYSLDAARLMVE' A
#
# COMPACT_ATOMS: atom_id res chain seq x y z
N ASN A 1 21.08 -7.67 -16.06
CA ASN A 1 19.74 -7.06 -15.95
C ASN A 1 19.56 -6.53 -14.55
N GLU A 2 20.09 -5.35 -14.29
CA GLU A 2 19.89 -4.65 -13.02
C GLU A 2 18.92 -3.49 -13.27
N MET A 3 17.64 -3.80 -13.12
CA MET A 3 16.60 -2.81 -12.90
C MET A 3 15.88 -3.23 -11.62
N GLU A 4 16.60 -3.25 -10.50
CA GLU A 4 15.92 -3.09 -9.21
C GLU A 4 15.69 -1.58 -9.06
N PRO A 5 14.46 -1.08 -9.23
CA PRO A 5 14.17 0.22 -8.67
C PRO A 5 14.50 0.17 -7.17
N ASP A 6 15.23 1.18 -6.70
CA ASP A 6 15.63 1.40 -5.31
C ASP A 6 14.43 1.35 -4.33
N ARG A 7 13.21 1.43 -4.87
CA ARG A 7 11.94 1.25 -4.17
C ARG A 7 11.24 -0.04 -4.58
N PRO A 8 10.61 -0.75 -3.63
CA PRO A 8 9.84 -1.94 -3.94
C PRO A 8 8.60 -1.62 -4.78
N GLU A 9 8.68 -1.90 -6.08
CA GLU A 9 7.62 -1.69 -7.07
C GLU A 9 6.31 -2.40 -6.69
N ASP A 10 6.42 -3.57 -6.06
CA ASP A 10 5.28 -4.36 -5.58
C ASP A 10 4.50 -3.65 -4.46
N LEU A 11 5.20 -2.97 -3.55
CA LEU A 11 4.61 -2.15 -2.50
C LEU A 11 3.90 -0.96 -3.12
N GLU A 12 4.56 -0.24 -4.03
CA GLU A 12 4.01 0.95 -4.69
C GLU A 12 2.72 0.63 -5.46
N ASN A 13 2.70 -0.47 -6.21
CA ASN A 13 1.52 -0.93 -6.94
C ASN A 13 0.32 -1.21 -6.01
N LEU A 14 0.57 -1.78 -4.83
CA LEU A 14 -0.48 -1.99 -3.83
C LEU A 14 -0.95 -0.69 -3.18
N LEU A 15 -0.05 0.25 -2.93
CA LEU A 15 -0.40 1.59 -2.42
C LEU A 15 -1.30 2.33 -3.41
N ARG A 16 -0.91 2.36 -4.70
CA ARG A 16 -1.73 2.92 -5.80
C ARG A 16 -3.13 2.33 -5.83
N LYS A 17 -3.22 0.99 -5.73
CA LYS A 17 -4.51 0.28 -5.73
C LYS A 17 -5.36 0.62 -4.51
N ALA A 18 -4.74 0.72 -3.33
CA ALA A 18 -5.44 1.09 -2.09
C ALA A 18 -6.00 2.52 -2.17
N ILE A 19 -5.23 3.48 -2.69
CA ILE A 19 -5.66 4.88 -2.86
C ILE A 19 -6.89 4.95 -3.79
N ASN A 20 -6.83 4.29 -4.94
CA ASN A 20 -7.93 4.28 -5.91
C ASN A 20 -9.20 3.65 -5.32
N LEU A 21 -9.05 2.53 -4.61
CA LEU A 21 -10.18 1.84 -3.99
C LEU A 21 -10.78 2.63 -2.82
N SER A 22 -9.94 3.32 -2.05
CA SER A 22 -10.39 4.25 -1.00
C SER A 22 -11.21 5.39 -1.60
N SER A 23 -10.74 6.00 -2.69
CA SER A 23 -11.48 7.07 -3.39
C SER A 23 -12.82 6.59 -3.95
N HIS A 24 -12.88 5.35 -4.48
CA HIS A 24 -14.14 4.73 -4.91
C HIS A 24 -15.11 4.53 -3.75
N LEU A 25 -14.64 4.03 -2.62
CA LEU A 25 -15.44 3.79 -1.41
C LEU A 25 -15.92 5.08 -0.75
N MET A 26 -15.17 6.19 -0.86
CA MET A 26 -15.64 7.51 -0.41
C MET A 26 -16.90 7.95 -1.16
N ARG A 27 -17.01 7.62 -2.45
CA ARG A 27 -18.21 7.90 -3.27
C ARG A 27 -19.29 6.85 -3.08
N ASN A 28 -18.91 5.60 -2.81
CA ASN A 28 -19.80 4.44 -2.69
C ASN A 28 -19.63 3.71 -1.35
N PRO A 29 -20.06 4.30 -0.22
CA PRO A 29 -19.78 3.75 1.12
C PRO A 29 -20.50 2.42 1.40
N LYS A 30 -21.54 2.10 0.63
CA LYS A 30 -22.32 0.85 0.75
C LYS A 30 -21.72 -0.33 -0.04
N ASP A 31 -20.63 -0.12 -0.76
CA ASP A 31 -19.95 -1.17 -1.51
C ASP A 31 -19.11 -2.07 -0.58
N LEU A 32 -19.79 -3.04 0.05
CA LEU A 32 -19.20 -3.96 1.01
C LEU A 32 -18.14 -4.87 0.38
N HIS A 33 -18.29 -5.19 -0.90
CA HIS A 33 -17.33 -6.04 -1.62
C HIS A 33 -15.99 -5.33 -1.75
N ASN A 34 -15.99 -4.08 -2.22
CA ASN A 34 -14.79 -3.29 -2.34
C ASN A 34 -14.22 -2.88 -0.98
N LYS A 35 -15.05 -2.70 0.05
CA LYS A 35 -14.59 -2.48 1.42
C LYS A 35 -13.76 -3.68 1.93
N ARG A 36 -14.23 -4.90 1.69
CA ARG A 36 -13.47 -6.12 2.02
C ARG A 36 -12.19 -6.21 1.18
N ALA A 37 -12.25 -5.90 -0.11
CA ALA A 37 -11.08 -5.89 -0.97
C ALA A 37 -10.00 -4.89 -0.49
N LEU A 38 -10.40 -3.71 -0.02
CA LEU A 38 -9.49 -2.72 0.57
C LEU A 38 -8.79 -3.30 1.80
N GLN A 39 -9.53 -3.90 2.73
CA GLN A 39 -8.94 -4.52 3.93
C GLN A 39 -7.91 -5.61 3.59
N LEU A 40 -8.16 -6.42 2.56
CA LEU A 40 -7.22 -7.44 2.10
C LEU A 40 -5.94 -6.83 1.50
N ILE A 41 -6.09 -5.77 0.71
CA ILE A 41 -4.96 -5.02 0.14
C ILE A 41 -4.12 -4.41 1.26
N GLU A 42 -4.74 -3.76 2.25
CA GLU A 42 -4.04 -3.20 3.41
C GLU A 42 -3.32 -4.29 4.23
N ALA A 43 -3.92 -5.46 4.40
CA ALA A 43 -3.27 -6.58 5.09
C ALA A 43 -2.02 -7.05 4.33
N LYS A 44 -2.07 -7.10 2.99
CA LYS A 44 -0.92 -7.42 2.14
C LYS A 44 0.17 -6.35 2.24
N ILE A 45 -0.20 -5.07 2.19
CA ILE A 45 0.73 -3.93 2.39
C ILE A 45 1.43 -4.06 3.74
N ARG A 46 0.69 -4.27 4.83
CA ARG A 46 1.27 -4.46 6.18
C ARG A 46 2.25 -5.62 6.23
N ARG A 47 2.02 -6.70 5.48
CA ARG A 47 2.95 -7.84 5.39
C ARG A 47 4.23 -7.48 4.65
N LEU A 48 4.13 -6.80 3.50
CA LEU A 48 5.30 -6.35 2.74
C LEU A 48 6.13 -5.33 3.50
N VAL A 49 5.48 -4.37 4.17
CA VAL A 49 6.16 -3.41 5.04
C VAL A 49 6.98 -4.14 6.10
N ARG A 50 6.42 -5.14 6.79
CA ARG A 50 7.20 -5.95 7.75
C ARG A 50 8.39 -6.65 7.11
N TYR A 51 8.20 -7.24 5.92
CA TYR A 51 9.27 -7.91 5.19
C TYR A 51 10.40 -6.95 4.82
N TYR A 52 10.08 -5.79 4.25
CA TYR A 52 11.09 -4.81 3.86
C TYR A 52 11.78 -4.15 5.05
N LYS A 53 11.06 -3.94 6.17
CA LYS A 53 11.67 -3.50 7.43
C LYS A 53 12.68 -4.52 7.95
N ALA A 54 12.31 -5.81 7.96
CA ALA A 54 13.21 -6.88 8.40
C ALA A 54 14.46 -7.01 7.51
N ASN A 55 14.35 -6.69 6.21
CA ASN A 55 15.46 -6.70 5.27
C ASN A 55 16.24 -5.37 5.20
N GLY A 56 15.94 -4.39 6.07
CA GLY A 56 16.61 -3.09 6.06
C GLY A 56 16.33 -2.19 4.85
N ARG A 57 15.33 -2.54 4.02
CA ARG A 57 14.91 -1.77 2.84
C ARG A 57 13.90 -0.66 3.16
N LEU A 58 13.35 -0.64 4.38
CA LEU A 58 12.40 0.36 4.85
C LEU A 58 12.75 0.76 6.28
N PRO A 59 12.58 2.06 6.65
CA PRO A 59 12.83 2.52 8.02
C PRO A 59 11.98 1.78 9.06
N GLU A 60 12.55 1.52 10.26
CA GLU A 60 11.86 0.81 11.34
C GLU A 60 10.66 1.59 11.91
N ASP A 61 10.66 2.90 11.76
CA ASP A 61 9.57 3.80 12.13
C ASP A 61 8.48 3.91 11.05
N PHE A 62 8.71 3.37 9.85
CA PHE A 62 7.73 3.41 8.78
C PHE A 62 6.42 2.72 9.19
N LYS A 63 5.33 3.49 9.12
CA LYS A 63 3.96 3.04 9.35
C LYS A 63 3.12 3.34 8.11
N TYR A 64 2.40 2.33 7.66
CA TYR A 64 1.44 2.50 6.58
C TYR A 64 0.26 3.36 7.05
N SER A 65 0.00 4.45 6.34
CA SER A 65 -1.24 5.23 6.35
C SER A 65 -1.63 5.57 4.91
N LEU A 66 -2.90 5.89 4.66
CA LEU A 66 -3.35 6.33 3.34
C LEU A 66 -2.65 7.62 2.90
N ASP A 67 -2.34 8.51 3.85
CA ASP A 67 -1.61 9.75 3.56
C ASP A 67 -0.14 9.49 3.23
N ALA A 68 0.51 8.57 3.96
CA ALA A 68 1.86 8.13 3.61
C ALA A 68 1.89 7.40 2.25
N ALA A 69 0.84 6.66 1.93
CA ALA A 69 0.69 6.01 0.64
C ALA A 69 0.58 7.03 -0.50
N ARG A 70 -0.19 8.10 -0.32
CA ARG A 70 -0.28 9.20 -1.29
C ARG A 70 1.08 9.85 -1.52
N LEU A 71 1.79 10.19 -0.45
CA LEU A 71 3.12 10.82 -0.52
C LEU A 71 4.19 9.94 -1.18
N MET A 72 4.07 8.61 -1.11
CA MET A 72 5.00 7.67 -1.75
C MET A 72 4.74 7.46 -3.25
N VAL A 73 3.52 7.75 -3.71
CA VAL A 73 3.02 7.41 -5.05
C VAL A 73 3.03 8.63 -5.99
N GLU A 74 3.02 9.83 -5.40
CA GLU A 74 3.19 11.15 -6.04
C GLU A 74 4.68 11.48 -6.23
#